data_AF-A0A127M2R3-F1
#
_entry.id   AF-A0A127M2R3-F1
#
_cell.length_a   1.000
_cell.length_b   1.000
_cell.length_c   1.000
_cell.angle_alpha   90.00
_cell.angle_beta   90.00
_cell.angle_gamma   90.00
#
_symmetry.space_group_name_H-M   'P 1'
#
loop_
_entity.id
_entity.type
_entity.pdbx_description
1 polymer ?
#
loop_
_entity_poly.entity_id
_entity_poly.type
_entity_poly.pdbx_seq_one_letter_code
_entity_poly.pdbx_strand_id
1 'polypeptide(L)'
;MNPSSALRIDTMMRTLQDTIMPAIRDDQPLAKEQAGLMLGHLAALQQQANREHAVDDYCQRLLFKLADALLELGAAEESVAGSLAELDVARKNLEVTAMGFHLERILACSDTSAAFKRESTKALIQYAEAHTNMGRAWFLPMGFDGNPKALPTVDALLAE
;
A
#
# COMPACT_ATOMS: atom_id res chain seq x y z
N MET A 1 28.27 -15.91 15.53
CA MET A 1 27.72 -15.64 14.18
C MET A 1 26.22 -15.87 14.30
N ASN A 2 25.39 -14.83 14.22
CA ASN A 2 23.94 -14.98 14.37
C ASN A 2 23.33 -15.30 13.00
N PRO A 3 22.44 -16.30 12.89
CA PRO A 3 21.77 -16.60 11.62
C PRO A 3 20.90 -15.41 11.18
N SER A 4 20.80 -15.21 9.86
CA SER A 4 19.98 -14.13 9.29
C SER A 4 18.49 -14.31 9.65
N SER A 5 17.75 -13.21 9.71
CA SER A 5 16.30 -13.25 9.94
C SER A 5 15.58 -14.10 8.89
N ALA A 6 16.01 -14.01 7.61
CA ALA A 6 15.45 -14.81 6.52
C ALA A 6 15.59 -16.32 6.79
N LEU A 7 16.78 -16.78 7.18
CA LEU A 7 17.03 -18.20 7.48
C LEU A 7 16.21 -18.66 8.71
N ARG A 8 16.09 -17.79 9.72
CA ARG A 8 15.29 -18.09 10.92
C ARG A 8 13.80 -18.23 10.58
N ILE A 9 13.25 -17.31 9.78
CA ILE A 9 11.84 -17.35 9.36
C ILE A 9 11.58 -18.61 8.51
N ASP A 10 12.42 -18.88 7.53
CA ASP A 10 12.34 -20.06 6.68
C ASP A 10 12.38 -21.38 7.50
N THR A 11 13.22 -21.44 8.53
CA THR A 11 13.27 -22.59 9.46
C THR A 11 11.98 -22.71 10.29
N MET A 12 11.44 -21.59 10.79
CA MET A 12 10.16 -21.59 11.52
C MET A 12 9.00 -22.05 10.63
N MET A 13 8.96 -21.57 9.38
CA MET A 13 7.94 -21.97 8.40
C MET A 13 7.97 -23.46 8.10
N ARG A 14 9.16 -24.03 7.79
CA ARG A 14 9.30 -25.49 7.60
C ARG A 14 8.92 -26.29 8.84
N THR A 15 9.34 -25.84 10.02
CA THR A 15 8.98 -26.53 11.27
C THR A 15 7.46 -26.57 11.47
N LEU A 16 6.78 -25.45 11.21
CA LEU A 16 5.32 -25.37 11.25
C LEU A 16 4.68 -26.30 10.21
N GLN A 17 5.11 -26.19 8.95
CA GLN A 17 4.46 -26.86 7.82
C GLN A 17 4.72 -28.38 7.78
N ASP A 18 5.95 -28.80 8.06
CA ASP A 18 6.39 -30.17 7.83
C ASP A 18 6.31 -31.05 9.07
N THR A 19 6.29 -30.43 10.27
CA THR A 19 6.29 -31.17 11.55
C THR A 19 5.08 -30.86 12.40
N ILE A 20 4.79 -29.59 12.68
CA ILE A 20 3.72 -29.21 13.62
C ILE A 20 2.34 -29.44 13.01
N MET A 21 2.05 -28.86 11.85
CA MET A 21 0.74 -28.94 11.22
C MET A 21 0.29 -30.40 10.94
N PRO A 22 1.15 -31.30 10.43
CA PRO A 22 0.79 -32.71 10.25
C PRO A 22 0.55 -33.47 11.56
N ALA A 23 1.13 -33.01 12.67
CA ALA A 23 0.93 -33.60 13.99
C ALA A 23 -0.37 -33.12 14.67
N ILE A 24 -1.04 -32.08 14.15
CA ILE A 24 -2.33 -31.62 14.68
C ILE A 24 -3.43 -32.57 14.21
N ARG A 25 -4.12 -33.18 15.17
CA ARG A 25 -5.23 -34.11 14.92
C ARG A 25 -6.38 -33.43 14.17
N ASP A 26 -7.12 -34.22 13.38
CA ASP A 26 -8.26 -33.74 12.58
C ASP A 26 -9.42 -33.20 13.41
N ASP A 27 -9.56 -33.65 14.66
CA ASP A 27 -10.58 -33.20 15.61
C ASP A 27 -10.23 -31.88 16.31
N GLN A 28 -9.14 -31.22 15.90
CA GLN A 28 -8.67 -29.93 16.44
C GLN A 28 -8.64 -28.85 15.34
N PRO A 29 -9.78 -28.50 14.71
CA PRO A 29 -9.81 -27.58 13.57
C PRO A 29 -9.27 -26.19 13.92
N LEU A 30 -9.54 -25.70 15.13
CA LEU A 30 -9.03 -24.41 15.59
C LEU A 30 -7.49 -24.40 15.65
N ALA A 31 -6.85 -25.47 16.12
CA ALA A 31 -5.39 -25.54 16.18
C ALA A 31 -4.77 -25.53 14.78
N LYS A 32 -5.41 -26.20 13.80
CA LYS A 32 -4.97 -26.16 12.40
C LYS A 32 -5.10 -24.76 11.80
N GLU A 33 -6.21 -24.09 12.07
CA GLU A 33 -6.43 -22.71 11.65
C GLU A 33 -5.36 -21.78 12.24
N GLN A 34 -5.13 -21.83 13.56
CA GLN A 34 -4.11 -20.99 14.21
C GLN A 34 -2.69 -21.28 13.69
N ALA A 35 -2.35 -22.53 13.41
CA ALA A 35 -1.07 -22.87 12.78
C ALA A 35 -0.95 -22.31 11.36
N GLY A 36 -2.04 -22.36 10.58
CA GLY A 36 -2.12 -21.73 9.26
C GLY A 36 -1.96 -20.20 9.31
N LEU A 37 -2.59 -19.55 10.29
CA LEU A 37 -2.42 -18.11 10.53
C LEU A 37 -0.96 -17.75 10.84
N MET A 38 -0.31 -18.52 11.72
CA MET A 38 1.12 -18.33 12.02
C MET A 38 1.98 -18.47 10.76
N LEU A 39 1.70 -19.46 9.91
CA LEU A 39 2.42 -19.64 8.65
C LEU A 39 2.22 -18.42 7.72
N GLY A 40 1.00 -17.90 7.61
CA GLY A 40 0.69 -16.69 6.84
C GLY A 40 1.43 -15.45 7.35
N HIS A 41 1.49 -15.25 8.67
CA HIS A 41 2.28 -14.17 9.26
C HIS A 41 3.78 -14.30 8.98
N LEU A 42 4.34 -15.50 9.10
CA LEU A 42 5.76 -15.73 8.79
C LEU A 42 6.06 -15.50 7.31
N ALA A 43 5.17 -15.93 6.41
CA ALA A 43 5.32 -15.70 4.98
C ALA A 43 5.25 -14.20 4.64
N ALA A 44 4.36 -13.45 5.29
CA ALA A 44 4.31 -11.99 5.17
C ALA A 44 5.61 -11.35 5.65
N LEU A 45 6.10 -11.70 6.85
CA LEU A 45 7.38 -11.18 7.35
C LEU A 45 8.56 -11.50 6.40
N GLN A 46 8.58 -12.68 5.79
CA GLN A 46 9.59 -13.05 4.81
C GLN A 46 9.51 -12.18 3.54
N GLN A 47 8.31 -11.97 3.02
CA GLN A 47 8.08 -11.11 1.84
C GLN A 47 8.50 -9.66 2.11
N GLN A 48 8.19 -9.16 3.30
CA GLN A 48 8.34 -7.75 3.66
C GLN A 48 9.78 -7.37 4.01
N ALA A 49 10.59 -8.35 4.44
CA ALA A 49 11.94 -8.13 4.94
C ALA A 49 12.83 -7.33 3.97
N ASN A 50 13.30 -6.17 4.44
CA ASN A 50 14.19 -5.24 3.72
C ASN A 50 13.54 -4.57 2.50
N ARG A 51 12.21 -4.52 2.45
CA ARG A 51 11.46 -3.88 1.36
C ARG A 51 10.62 -2.70 1.82
N GLU A 52 10.62 -2.40 3.12
CA GLU A 52 9.80 -1.37 3.75
C GLU A 52 10.05 0.01 3.10
N HIS A 53 11.32 0.39 2.96
CA HIS A 53 11.68 1.65 2.30
C HIS A 53 11.28 1.70 0.82
N ALA A 54 11.40 0.59 0.09
CA ALA A 54 10.98 0.56 -1.31
C ALA A 54 9.47 0.74 -1.47
N VAL A 55 8.68 0.19 -0.54
CA VAL A 55 7.23 0.40 -0.48
C VAL A 55 6.91 1.85 -0.10
N ASP A 56 7.59 2.41 0.89
CA ASP A 56 7.43 3.82 1.26
C ASP A 56 7.71 4.74 0.07
N ASP A 57 8.82 4.51 -0.64
CA ASP A 57 9.19 5.25 -1.84
C ASP A 57 8.12 5.12 -2.94
N TYR A 58 7.58 3.92 -3.16
CA TYR A 58 6.50 3.69 -4.12
C TYR A 58 5.24 4.47 -3.73
N CYS A 59 4.81 4.40 -2.47
CA CYS A 59 3.63 5.12 -1.97
C CYS A 59 3.82 6.64 -2.06
N GLN A 60 5.03 7.13 -1.79
CA GLN A 60 5.38 8.54 -2.01
C GLN A 60 5.28 8.90 -3.49
N ARG A 61 5.86 8.11 -4.41
CA ARG A 61 5.73 8.36 -5.87
C ARG A 61 4.27 8.47 -6.30
N LEU A 62 3.38 7.63 -5.78
CA LEU A 62 1.95 7.72 -6.06
C LEU A 62 1.35 9.04 -5.58
N LEU A 63 1.70 9.49 -4.38
CA LEU A 63 1.22 10.76 -3.84
C LEU A 63 1.72 11.96 -4.65
N PHE A 64 2.98 11.95 -5.08
CA PHE A 64 3.55 12.95 -5.97
C PHE A 64 2.82 13.01 -7.31
N LYS A 65 2.53 11.85 -7.92
CA LYS A 65 1.74 11.78 -9.16
C LYS A 65 0.35 12.40 -8.98
N LEU A 66 -0.31 12.16 -7.86
CA LEU A 66 -1.61 12.79 -7.56
C LEU A 66 -1.47 14.30 -7.37
N ALA A 67 -0.43 14.76 -6.67
CA ALA A 67 -0.15 16.19 -6.50
C ALA A 67 0.09 16.90 -7.83
N ASP A 68 0.90 16.31 -8.72
CA ASP A 68 1.16 16.85 -10.05
C ASP A 68 -0.13 16.97 -10.87
N ALA A 69 -0.98 15.93 -10.83
CA ALA A 69 -2.27 15.95 -11.50
C ALA A 69 -3.20 17.05 -10.96
N LEU A 70 -3.29 17.24 -9.64
CA LEU A 70 -4.16 18.28 -9.08
C LEU A 70 -3.62 19.69 -9.32
N LEU A 71 -2.31 19.89 -9.33
CA LEU A 71 -1.67 21.16 -9.71
C LEU A 71 -2.01 21.55 -11.14
N GLU A 72 -1.97 20.58 -12.07
CA GLU A 72 -2.34 20.82 -13.47
C GLU A 72 -3.84 21.08 -13.64
N LEU A 73 -4.68 20.18 -13.12
CA LEU A 73 -6.13 20.26 -13.26
C LEU A 73 -6.73 21.51 -12.60
N GLY A 74 -6.17 21.91 -11.46
CA GLY A 74 -6.67 23.03 -10.66
C GLY A 74 -6.13 24.40 -11.07
N ALA A 75 -5.22 24.48 -12.05
CA ALA A 75 -4.55 25.73 -12.41
C ALA A 75 -5.52 26.87 -12.82
N ALA A 76 -6.70 26.54 -13.32
CA ALA A 76 -7.75 27.49 -13.70
C ALA A 76 -8.87 27.66 -12.63
N GLU A 77 -8.80 26.92 -11.52
CA GLU A 77 -9.85 26.90 -10.49
C GLU A 77 -9.50 27.88 -9.35
N GLU A 78 -10.13 29.06 -9.37
CA GLU A 78 -9.87 30.13 -8.39
C GLU A 78 -10.17 29.69 -6.94
N SER A 79 -11.20 28.86 -6.75
CA SER A 79 -11.64 28.38 -5.44
C SER A 79 -10.65 27.47 -4.71
N VAL A 80 -9.69 26.89 -5.43
CA VAL A 80 -8.63 26.05 -4.84
C VAL A 80 -7.23 26.63 -5.01
N ALA A 81 -7.08 27.81 -5.62
CA ALA A 81 -5.78 28.41 -5.93
C ALA A 81 -4.85 28.55 -4.70
N GLY A 82 -5.40 28.92 -3.54
CA GLY A 82 -4.63 29.00 -2.29
C GLY A 82 -4.08 27.64 -1.85
N SER A 83 -4.91 26.60 -1.85
CA SER A 83 -4.47 25.25 -1.46
C SER A 83 -3.55 24.60 -2.50
N LEU A 84 -3.65 24.97 -3.78
CA LEU A 84 -2.69 24.56 -4.80
C LEU A 84 -1.31 25.19 -4.58
N ALA A 85 -1.25 26.46 -4.17
CA ALA A 85 0.01 27.11 -3.84
C ALA A 85 0.70 26.44 -2.63
N GLU A 86 -0.08 26.11 -1.60
CA GLU A 86 0.44 25.36 -0.43
C GLU A 86 0.90 23.94 -0.82
N LEU A 87 0.14 23.25 -1.68
CA LEU A 87 0.51 21.94 -2.21
C LEU A 87 1.84 21.99 -2.98
N ASP A 88 2.04 22.98 -3.85
CA ASP A 88 3.26 23.11 -4.64
C ASP A 88 4.48 23.40 -3.74
N VAL A 89 4.32 24.17 -2.68
CA VAL A 89 5.37 24.39 -1.67
C VAL A 89 5.71 23.08 -0.96
N ALA A 90 4.71 22.36 -0.44
CA ALA A 90 4.92 21.08 0.23
C ALA A 90 5.59 20.05 -0.70
N ARG A 91 5.16 20.00 -1.97
CA ARG A 91 5.73 19.14 -3.01
C ARG A 91 7.20 19.45 -3.27
N LYS A 92 7.55 20.72 -3.45
CA LYS A 92 8.95 21.17 -3.67
C LYS A 92 9.86 20.89 -2.48
N ASN A 93 9.31 20.95 -1.27
CA ASN A 93 10.04 20.66 -0.03
C ASN A 93 10.04 19.16 0.35
N LEU A 94 9.39 18.30 -0.43
CA LEU A 94 9.23 16.87 -0.15
C LEU A 94 8.50 16.57 1.17
N GLU A 95 7.57 17.44 1.56
CA GLU A 95 6.80 17.32 2.80
C GLU A 95 5.55 16.45 2.61
N VAL A 96 5.74 15.13 2.58
CA VAL A 96 4.70 14.13 2.29
C VAL A 96 3.43 14.30 3.14
N THR A 97 3.58 14.54 4.44
CA THR A 97 2.45 14.73 5.36
C THR A 97 1.66 16.00 5.02
N ALA A 98 2.34 17.10 4.72
CA ALA A 98 1.69 18.35 4.33
C ALA A 98 0.98 18.20 2.98
N MET A 99 1.62 17.54 2.01
CA MET A 99 1.00 17.21 0.73
C MET A 99 -0.33 16.48 0.93
N GLY A 100 -0.37 15.44 1.76
CA GLY A 100 -1.60 14.71 2.08
C GLY A 100 -2.75 15.63 2.53
N PHE A 101 -2.49 16.54 3.47
CA PHE A 101 -3.48 17.50 3.95
C PHE A 101 -3.96 18.47 2.85
N HIS A 102 -3.05 18.99 2.02
CA HIS A 102 -3.44 19.91 0.95
C HIS A 102 -4.26 19.21 -0.14
N LEU A 103 -3.91 17.97 -0.50
CA LEU A 103 -4.67 17.14 -1.44
C LEU A 103 -6.10 16.92 -0.94
N GLU A 104 -6.27 16.52 0.32
CA GLU A 104 -7.59 16.33 0.93
C GLU A 104 -8.43 17.62 0.89
N ARG A 105 -7.83 18.77 1.21
CA ARG A 105 -8.52 20.07 1.18
C ARG A 105 -8.97 20.47 -0.22
N ILE A 106 -8.11 20.25 -1.23
CA ILE A 106 -8.44 20.53 -2.63
C ILE A 106 -9.62 19.66 -3.08
N LEU A 107 -9.57 18.35 -2.78
CA LEU A 107 -10.59 17.38 -3.17
C LEU A 107 -11.92 17.58 -2.42
N ALA A 108 -11.89 18.16 -1.22
CA ALA A 108 -13.08 18.51 -0.45
C ALA A 108 -13.79 19.79 -0.94
N CYS A 109 -13.16 20.58 -1.82
CA CYS A 109 -13.73 21.85 -2.27
C CYS A 109 -14.93 21.64 -3.20
N SER A 110 -16.12 21.99 -2.72
CA SER A 110 -17.38 21.82 -3.45
C SER A 110 -17.69 22.95 -4.43
N ASP A 111 -17.06 24.12 -4.28
CA ASP A 111 -17.25 25.28 -5.14
C ASP A 111 -16.25 25.29 -6.31
N THR A 112 -16.18 24.19 -7.03
CA THR A 112 -15.29 23.97 -8.19
C THR A 112 -16.10 23.59 -9.41
N SER A 113 -15.52 23.77 -10.59
CA SER A 113 -16.18 23.39 -11.84
C SER A 113 -16.51 21.89 -11.89
N ALA A 114 -17.57 21.54 -12.62
CA ALA A 114 -17.92 20.13 -12.82
C ALA A 114 -16.83 19.34 -13.56
N ALA A 115 -16.04 20.03 -14.41
CA ALA A 115 -14.92 19.42 -15.11
C ALA A 115 -13.80 19.07 -14.13
N PHE A 116 -13.40 20.01 -13.27
CA PHE A 116 -12.39 19.76 -12.24
C PHE A 116 -12.79 18.60 -11.34
N LYS A 117 -14.02 18.61 -10.79
CA LYS A 117 -14.53 17.52 -9.94
C LYS A 117 -14.41 16.15 -10.60
N ARG A 118 -14.77 16.06 -11.88
CA ARG A 118 -14.72 14.79 -12.62
C ARG A 118 -13.29 14.30 -12.81
N GLU A 119 -12.40 15.16 -13.28
CA GLU A 119 -11.02 14.75 -13.59
C GLU A 119 -10.18 14.53 -12.32
N SER A 120 -10.37 15.36 -11.28
CA SER A 120 -9.69 15.19 -9.98
C SER A 120 -10.14 13.91 -9.28
N THR A 121 -11.44 13.57 -9.34
CA THR A 121 -11.96 12.29 -8.83
C THR A 121 -11.34 11.11 -9.57
N LYS A 122 -11.18 11.20 -10.89
CA LYS A 122 -10.53 10.15 -11.68
C LYS A 122 -9.07 9.96 -11.25
N ALA A 123 -8.33 11.05 -11.08
CA ALA A 123 -6.94 11.00 -10.60
C ALA A 123 -6.86 10.38 -9.18
N LEU A 124 -7.77 10.76 -8.28
CA LEU A 124 -7.86 10.18 -6.93
C LEU A 124 -8.16 8.68 -6.97
N ILE A 125 -9.11 8.23 -7.79
CA ILE A 125 -9.44 6.81 -7.92
C ILE A 125 -8.25 6.00 -8.42
N GLN A 126 -7.51 6.51 -9.41
CA GLN A 126 -6.29 5.86 -9.93
C GLN A 126 -5.20 5.76 -8.85
N TYR A 127 -4.98 6.83 -8.09
CA TYR A 127 -4.08 6.81 -6.93
C TYR A 127 -4.52 5.77 -5.90
N ALA A 128 -5.80 5.79 -5.52
CA ALA A 128 -6.35 4.92 -4.49
C ALA A 128 -6.28 3.44 -4.91
N GLU A 129 -6.52 3.13 -6.18
CA GLU A 129 -6.40 1.78 -6.73
C GLU A 129 -4.95 1.28 -6.61
N ALA A 130 -3.98 2.06 -7.09
CA ALA A 130 -2.56 1.69 -7.02
C ALA A 130 -2.08 1.51 -5.57
N HIS A 131 -2.41 2.47 -4.69
CA HIS A 131 -2.03 2.43 -3.28
C HIS A 131 -2.67 1.24 -2.55
N THR A 132 -3.95 0.97 -2.82
CA THR A 132 -4.67 -0.19 -2.24
C THR A 132 -4.10 -1.51 -2.75
N ASN A 133 -3.77 -1.61 -4.04
CA ASN A 133 -3.17 -2.82 -4.59
C ASN A 133 -1.79 -3.11 -3.99
N MET A 134 -0.97 -2.09 -3.71
CA MET A 134 0.27 -2.26 -2.95
C MET A 134 -0.01 -2.83 -1.55
N GLY A 135 -0.93 -2.22 -0.80
CA GLY A 135 -1.30 -2.72 0.54
C GLY A 135 -1.80 -4.16 0.52
N ARG A 136 -2.66 -4.51 -0.44
CA ARG A 136 -3.17 -5.88 -0.61
C ARG A 136 -2.07 -6.87 -0.99
N ALA A 137 -1.19 -6.52 -1.94
CA ALA A 137 -0.06 -7.34 -2.35
C ALA A 137 0.94 -7.55 -1.21
N TRP A 138 1.18 -6.51 -0.40
CA TRP A 138 2.11 -6.51 0.73
C TRP A 138 1.75 -7.53 1.82
N PHE A 139 0.47 -7.82 2.00
CA PHE A 139 -0.04 -8.82 2.96
C PHE A 139 -0.62 -10.07 2.29
N LEU A 140 -0.47 -10.21 0.97
CA LEU A 140 -1.01 -11.34 0.19
C LEU A 140 -0.67 -12.72 0.77
N PRO A 141 0.55 -12.99 1.32
CA PRO A 141 0.89 -14.29 1.89
C PRO A 141 0.00 -14.72 3.08
N MET A 142 -0.71 -13.79 3.72
CA MET A 142 -1.61 -14.10 4.83
C MET A 142 -2.91 -14.79 4.39
N GLY A 143 -3.26 -14.75 3.10
CA GLY A 143 -4.42 -15.46 2.56
C GLY A 143 -5.78 -14.81 2.86
N PHE A 144 -5.81 -13.56 3.32
CA PHE A 144 -7.05 -12.84 3.62
C PHE A 144 -7.65 -12.07 2.43
N ASP A 145 -6.92 -11.94 1.33
CA ASP A 145 -7.41 -11.22 0.17
C ASP A 145 -8.53 -12.00 -0.53
N GLY A 146 -9.65 -11.32 -0.83
CA GLY A 146 -10.81 -11.95 -1.47
C GLY A 146 -10.61 -12.27 -2.95
N ASN A 147 -9.61 -11.69 -3.61
CA ASN A 147 -9.29 -11.94 -5.02
C ASN A 147 -7.77 -11.90 -5.28
N PRO A 148 -7.01 -12.89 -4.77
CA PRO A 148 -5.55 -12.87 -4.79
C PRO A 148 -4.98 -13.02 -6.22
N LYS A 149 -5.73 -13.64 -7.13
CA LYS A 149 -5.29 -13.87 -8.53
C LYS A 149 -5.29 -12.61 -9.38
N ALA A 150 -6.01 -11.57 -8.95
CA ALA A 150 -6.07 -10.29 -9.65
C ALA A 150 -4.96 -9.32 -9.22
N LEU A 151 -4.17 -9.67 -8.20
CA LEU A 151 -3.15 -8.78 -7.66
C LEU A 151 -1.80 -8.99 -8.37
N PRO A 152 -1.12 -7.89 -8.75
CA PRO A 152 0.28 -7.96 -9.12
C PRO A 152 1.14 -8.36 -7.90
N THR A 153 2.33 -8.89 -8.17
CA THR A 153 3.30 -9.13 -7.09
C THR A 153 3.89 -7.81 -6.59
N VAL A 154 4.40 -7.81 -5.35
CA VAL A 154 5.13 -6.65 -4.81
C VAL A 154 6.30 -6.28 -5.72
N ASP A 155 7.02 -7.28 -6.27
CA ASP A 155 8.14 -7.02 -7.20
C ASP A 155 7.69 -6.34 -8.49
N ALA A 156 6.53 -6.72 -9.04
CA ALA A 156 5.98 -6.08 -10.22
C ALA A 156 5.59 -4.62 -9.95
N LEU A 157 4.96 -4.35 -8.79
CA LEU A 157 4.58 -2.99 -8.39
C LEU A 157 5.79 -2.09 -8.13
N LEU A 158 6.83 -2.62 -7.47
CA LEU A 158 8.03 -1.84 -7.14
C LEU A 158 8.90 -1.52 -8.37
N ALA A 159 8.71 -2.24 -9.48
CA ALA A 159 9.41 -2.02 -10.74
C ALA A 159 8.85 -0.84 -11.58
N GLU A 160 7.70 -0.28 -11.21
CA GLU A 160 7.05 0.88 -11.87
C GLU A 160 7.55 2.24 -11.35
#